data_AF-Q7NH93-F1
#
_entry.id   AF-Q7NH93-F1
#
_cell.length_a   1.000
_cell.length_b   1.000
_cell.length_c   1.000
_cell.angle_alpha   90.00
_cell.angle_beta   90.00
_cell.angle_gamma   90.00
#
_symmetry.space_group_name_H-M   'P 1'
#
loop_
_entity.id
_entity.type
_entity.pdbx_description
1 polymer ?
#
loop_
_entity_poly.entity_id
_entity_poly.type
_entity_poly.pdbx_seq_one_letter_code
_entity_poly.pdbx_strand_id
1 'polypeptide(L)'
;MAPARPTFPDPLPAELEPVCEELLAIAEKRRGNAVELLQMLRFLENFHHWLRDTYYMEALPTNRQELFDLLMQMEQQGNWPNLPRTQLRSLLARLTQSGPMGENPH
;
A
#
# COMPACT_ATOMS: atom_id res chain seq x y z
N MET A 1 12.72 3.75 -28.13
CA MET A 1 12.07 2.52 -27.61
C MET A 1 11.09 2.96 -26.56
N ALA A 2 9.82 2.54 -26.65
CA ALA A 2 8.87 2.75 -25.55
C ALA A 2 9.37 2.00 -24.30
N PRO A 3 9.13 2.50 -23.10
CA PRO A 3 9.54 1.81 -21.89
C PRO A 3 8.72 0.52 -21.77
N ALA A 4 9.32 -0.53 -21.21
CA ALA A 4 8.58 -1.75 -20.91
C ALA A 4 7.44 -1.44 -19.93
N ARG A 5 6.29 -2.11 -20.12
CA ARG A 5 5.13 -1.99 -19.23
C ARG A 5 5.58 -2.27 -17.79
N PRO A 6 5.09 -1.52 -16.79
CA PRO A 6 5.36 -1.83 -15.39
C PRO A 6 4.88 -3.24 -15.07
N THR A 7 5.72 -4.01 -14.39
CA THR A 7 5.35 -5.32 -13.86
C THR A 7 4.74 -5.12 -12.48
N PHE A 8 3.51 -5.61 -12.29
CA PHE A 8 2.85 -5.63 -11.00
C PHE A 8 3.07 -6.99 -10.32
N PRO A 9 3.17 -7.04 -8.97
CA PRO A 9 3.34 -8.29 -8.25
C PRO A 9 2.09 -9.18 -8.31
N ASP A 10 0.91 -8.56 -8.31
CA ASP A 10 -0.37 -9.23 -8.48
C ASP A 10 -0.93 -8.98 -9.90
N PRO A 11 -1.77 -9.87 -10.44
CA PRO A 11 -2.47 -9.64 -11.70
C PRO A 11 -3.27 -8.33 -11.63
N LEU A 12 -3.06 -7.44 -12.60
CA LEU A 12 -3.82 -6.20 -12.68
C LEU A 12 -5.29 -6.54 -12.96
N PRO A 13 -6.25 -6.13 -12.11
CA PRO A 13 -7.66 -6.29 -12.39
C PRO A 13 -8.04 -5.67 -13.74
N ALA A 14 -8.96 -6.32 -14.47
CA ALA A 14 -9.36 -5.88 -15.80
C ALA A 14 -9.91 -4.44 -15.80
N GLU A 15 -10.59 -4.02 -14.73
CA GLU A 15 -11.06 -2.63 -14.60
C GLU A 15 -9.94 -1.59 -14.46
N LEU A 16 -8.74 -2.00 -14.02
CA LEU A 16 -7.59 -1.11 -13.83
C LEU A 16 -6.64 -1.07 -15.04
N GLU A 17 -6.76 -2.02 -15.97
CA GLU A 17 -6.02 -2.02 -17.24
C GLU A 17 -6.14 -0.70 -18.02
N PRO A 18 -7.34 -0.15 -18.30
CA PRO A 18 -7.45 1.10 -19.04
C PRO A 18 -6.83 2.29 -18.29
N VAL A 19 -6.92 2.30 -16.96
CA VAL A 19 -6.29 3.35 -16.13
C VAL A 19 -4.77 3.27 -16.22
N CYS A 20 -4.21 2.05 -16.18
CA CYS A 20 -2.78 1.82 -16.35
C CYS A 20 -2.30 2.31 -17.73
N GLU A 21 -3.01 1.99 -18.81
CA GLU A 21 -2.67 2.46 -20.16
C GLU A 21 -2.72 3.98 -20.28
N GLU A 22 -3.73 4.63 -19.69
CA GLU A 22 -3.82 6.09 -19.71
C GLU A 22 -2.66 6.74 -18.94
N LEU A 23 -2.30 6.21 -17.77
CA LEU A 23 -1.15 6.69 -17.00
C LEU A 23 0.16 6.51 -17.78
N LEU A 24 0.35 5.39 -18.49
CA LEU A 24 1.51 5.17 -19.35
C LEU A 24 1.56 6.18 -20.51
N ALA A 25 0.43 6.43 -21.17
CA ALA A 25 0.34 7.42 -22.24
C ALA A 25 0.67 8.84 -21.73
N ILE A 26 0.20 9.19 -20.54
CA ILE A 26 0.50 10.47 -19.88
C ILE A 26 2.01 10.58 -19.55
N ALA A 27 2.61 9.52 -19.00
CA ALA A 27 4.03 9.48 -18.70
C ALA A 27 4.89 9.63 -19.97
N GLU A 28 4.50 8.97 -21.07
CA GLU A 28 5.21 9.05 -22.34
C GLU A 28 5.19 10.47 -22.92
N LYS A 29 4.04 11.16 -22.86
CA LYS A 29 3.91 12.56 -23.30
C LYS A 29 4.82 13.51 -22.51
N ARG A 30 5.16 13.16 -21.27
CA ARG A 30 6.01 13.94 -20.34
C ARG A 30 7.49 13.50 -20.37
N ARG A 31 7.85 12.59 -21.27
CA ARG A 31 9.22 12.05 -21.36
C ARG A 31 10.23 13.19 -21.51
N GLY A 32 11.27 13.17 -20.67
CA GLY A 32 12.34 14.16 -20.67
C GLY A 32 12.01 15.45 -19.90
N ASN A 33 10.78 15.61 -19.41
CA ASN A 33 10.38 16.74 -18.56
C ASN A 33 10.33 16.33 -17.09
N ALA A 34 11.41 16.57 -16.36
CA ALA A 34 11.55 16.18 -14.95
C ALA A 34 10.47 16.81 -14.04
N VAL A 35 10.03 18.04 -14.33
CA VAL A 35 9.05 18.75 -13.49
C VAL A 35 7.66 18.16 -13.66
N GLU A 36 7.25 17.88 -14.89
CA GLU A 36 5.95 17.26 -15.17
C GLU A 36 5.88 15.80 -14.69
N LEU A 37 6.99 15.07 -14.79
CA LEU A 37 7.09 13.73 -14.21
C LEU A 37 7.00 13.77 -12.68
N LEU A 38 7.66 14.73 -12.03
CA LEU A 38 7.53 14.93 -10.58
C LEU A 38 6.09 15.29 -10.15
N GLN A 39 5.40 16.12 -10.94
CA GLN A 39 3.99 16.42 -10.71
C GLN A 39 3.12 15.16 -10.77
N MET A 40 3.37 14.29 -11.75
CA MET A 40 2.67 13.01 -11.88
C MET A 40 2.92 12.09 -10.68
N LEU A 41 4.18 11.98 -10.23
CA LEU A 41 4.54 11.16 -9.07
C LEU A 41 3.82 11.63 -7.80
N ARG A 42 3.81 12.94 -7.54
CA ARG A 42 3.11 13.53 -6.39
C ARG A 42 1.60 13.31 -6.46
N PHE A 43 1.02 13.39 -7.65
CA PHE A 43 -0.40 13.09 -7.85
C PHE A 43 -0.72 11.64 -7.48
N LEU A 44 0.07 10.67 -7.97
CA LEU A 44 -0.12 9.24 -7.67
C LEU A 44 0.07 8.94 -6.18
N GLU A 45 1.06 9.56 -5.54
CA GLU A 45 1.29 9.43 -4.10
C GLU A 45 0.12 9.98 -3.27
N ASN A 46 -0.38 11.17 -3.59
CA ASN A 46 -1.53 11.75 -2.91
C ASN A 46 -2.80 10.91 -3.11
N PHE A 47 -3.01 10.39 -4.30
CA PHE A 47 -4.14 9.51 -4.60
C PHE A 47 -4.04 8.19 -3.82
N HIS A 48 -2.84 7.61 -3.74
CA HIS A 48 -2.57 6.46 -2.90
C HIS A 48 -2.88 6.73 -1.42
N HIS A 49 -2.41 7.85 -0.87
CA HIS A 49 -2.70 8.24 0.51
C HIS A 49 -4.20 8.42 0.75
N TRP A 50 -4.91 9.08 -0.17
CA TRP A 50 -6.35 9.27 -0.05
C TRP A 50 -7.15 7.96 -0.09
N LEU A 51 -6.83 7.05 -1.02
CA LEU A 51 -7.45 5.71 -1.07
C LEU A 51 -7.18 4.93 0.20
N ARG A 52 -5.94 4.99 0.70
CA ARG A 52 -5.55 4.33 1.94
C ARG A 52 -6.39 4.84 3.11
N ASP A 53 -6.41 6.15 3.30
CA ASP A 53 -7.02 6.77 4.49
C ASP A 53 -8.55 6.73 4.44
N THR A 54 -9.16 6.71 3.25
CA THR A 54 -10.61 6.71 3.07
C THR A 54 -11.21 5.30 3.02
N TYR A 55 -10.66 4.40 2.19
CA TYR A 55 -11.29 3.10 1.95
C TYR A 55 -10.55 1.95 2.60
N TYR A 56 -9.21 1.94 2.51
CA TYR A 56 -8.42 0.83 3.04
C TYR A 56 -8.48 0.79 4.56
N MET A 57 -8.34 1.93 5.24
CA MET A 57 -8.42 1.99 6.70
C MET A 57 -9.80 1.59 7.25
N GLU A 58 -10.88 1.91 6.54
CA GLU A 58 -12.24 1.49 6.91
C GLU A 58 -12.45 -0.02 6.71
N ALA A 59 -11.79 -0.61 5.71
CA ALA A 59 -11.85 -2.03 5.43
C ALA A 59 -10.93 -2.87 6.34
N LEU A 60 -10.07 -2.24 7.16
CA LEU A 60 -9.20 -2.97 8.07
C LEU A 60 -10.01 -3.66 9.17
N PRO A 61 -9.65 -4.89 9.55
CA PRO A 61 -10.27 -5.57 10.67
C PRO A 61 -10.10 -4.74 11.96
N THR A 62 -11.20 -4.54 12.67
CA THR A 62 -11.19 -3.93 14.01
C THR A 62 -10.73 -4.92 15.07
N ASN A 63 -10.85 -6.22 14.79
CA ASN A 63 -10.29 -7.28 15.62
C ASN A 63 -8.77 -7.31 15.47
N ARG A 64 -8.08 -7.18 16.60
CA ARG A 64 -6.62 -7.19 16.72
C ARG A 64 -5.96 -8.44 16.14
N GLN A 65 -6.58 -9.61 16.32
CA GLN A 65 -6.03 -10.88 15.83
C GLN A 65 -6.17 -10.97 14.31
N GLU A 66 -7.33 -10.61 13.77
CA GLU A 66 -7.57 -10.57 12.32
C GLU A 66 -6.67 -9.54 11.63
N LEU A 67 -6.46 -8.39 12.28
CA LEU A 67 -5.50 -7.39 11.82
C LEU A 67 -4.09 -7.98 11.82
N PHE A 68 -3.66 -8.63 12.90
CA PHE A 68 -2.34 -9.27 12.97
C PHE A 68 -2.16 -10.32 11.86
N ASP A 69 -3.14 -11.18 11.65
CA ASP A 69 -3.11 -12.23 10.63
C ASP A 69 -3.04 -11.62 9.21
N LEU A 70 -3.81 -10.55 8.94
CA LEU A 70 -3.75 -9.79 7.69
C LEU A 70 -2.37 -9.19 7.44
N LEU A 71 -1.79 -8.53 8.45
CA LEU A 71 -0.46 -7.92 8.35
C LEU A 71 0.62 -8.99 8.14
N MET A 72 0.52 -10.15 8.80
CA MET A 72 1.46 -11.26 8.61
C MET A 72 1.37 -11.89 7.22
N GLN A 73 0.16 -12.05 6.67
CA GLN A 73 -0.03 -12.53 5.29
C GLN A 73 0.60 -11.56 4.28
N MET A 74 0.39 -10.25 4.46
CA MET A 74 0.97 -9.22 3.59
C MET A 74 2.50 -9.14 3.70
N GLU A 75 3.08 -9.38 4.88
CA GLU A 75 4.55 -9.49 5.04
C GLU A 75 5.12 -10.69 4.27
N GLN A 76 4.45 -11.85 4.33
CA GLN A 76 4.88 -13.07 3.65
C GLN A 76 4.75 -12.99 2.12
N GLN A 77 3.74 -12.26 1.62
CA GLN A 77 3.52 -12.04 0.19
C GLN A 77 4.38 -10.92 -0.40
N GLY A 78 5.04 -10.11 0.43
CA GLY A 78 5.92 -9.03 -0.01
C GLY A 78 5.21 -7.78 -0.55
N ASN A 79 3.88 -7.74 -0.53
CA ASN A 79 3.04 -6.69 -1.13
C ASN A 79 2.64 -5.61 -0.13
N TRP A 80 3.62 -5.01 0.57
CA TRP A 80 3.31 -3.94 1.51
C TRP A 80 3.09 -2.59 0.81
N PRO A 81 1.98 -1.87 1.05
CA PRO A 81 1.79 -0.52 0.52
C PRO A 81 2.67 0.48 1.29
N ASN A 82 3.87 0.79 0.77
CA ASN A 82 4.81 1.89 1.09
C ASN A 82 5.12 2.24 2.57
N LEU A 83 4.57 1.53 3.54
CA LEU A 83 4.81 1.74 4.96
C LEU A 83 6.21 1.19 5.28
N PRO A 84 7.12 2.00 5.85
CA PRO A 84 8.45 1.55 6.19
C PRO A 84 8.39 0.31 7.08
N ARG A 85 9.18 -0.73 6.75
CA ARG A 85 9.26 -1.99 7.52
C ARG A 85 9.46 -1.78 9.02
N THR A 86 10.14 -0.70 9.41
CA THR A 86 10.34 -0.30 10.81
C THR A 86 9.03 0.11 11.48
N GLN A 87 8.21 0.94 10.84
CA GLN A 87 6.91 1.36 11.37
C GLN A 87 5.95 0.17 11.49
N LEU A 88 5.99 -0.75 10.52
CA LEU A 88 5.21 -1.98 10.57
C LEU A 88 5.62 -2.87 11.75
N ARG A 89 6.92 -3.16 11.91
CA ARG A 89 7.41 -3.98 13.02
C ARG A 89 7.10 -3.33 14.37
N SER A 90 7.15 -2.01 14.46
CA SER A 90 6.72 -1.28 15.66
C SER A 90 5.21 -1.40 15.91
N LEU A 91 4.38 -1.35 14.86
CA LEU A 91 2.93 -1.54 14.98
C LEU A 91 2.61 -2.97 15.43
N LEU A 92 3.18 -3.97 14.78
CA LEU A 92 3.04 -5.39 15.15
C LEU A 92 3.51 -5.64 16.58
N ALA A 93 4.66 -5.08 17.00
CA ALA A 93 5.15 -5.21 18.37
C ALA A 93 4.20 -4.58 19.40
N ARG A 94 3.56 -3.45 19.09
CA ARG A 94 2.54 -2.85 19.96
C ARG A 94 1.27 -3.70 20.01
N LEU A 95 0.90 -4.30 18.87
CA LEU A 95 -0.22 -5.21 18.70
C LEU A 95 0.04 -6.63 19.26
N THR A 96 1.26 -6.98 19.66
CA THR A 96 1.52 -8.20 20.45
C THR A 96 1.63 -7.91 21.95
N GLN A 97 2.17 -6.73 22.33
CA GLN A 97 2.36 -6.35 23.74
C GLN A 97 1.09 -6.00 24.53
N SER A 98 -0.07 -5.82 23.87
CA SER A 98 -1.37 -5.57 24.53
C SER A 98 -2.35 -6.76 24.40
N GLY A 99 -1.84 -8.00 24.27
CA GLY A 99 -2.54 -9.19 24.78
C GLY A 99 -2.54 -9.20 26.32
N PRO A 100 -3.51 -9.85 26.98
CA PRO A 100 -4.06 -9.41 28.25
C PRO A 100 -2.99 -9.34 29.34
N MET A 101 -2.82 -8.14 29.92
CA MET A 101 -2.19 -7.99 31.22
C MET A 101 -3.02 -8.79 32.24
N GLY A 102 -2.42 -9.88 32.69
CA GLY A 102 -2.66 -10.63 33.94
C GLY A 102 -4.01 -10.45 34.63
N GLU A 103 -4.80 -11.52 34.65
CA GLU A 103 -5.60 -11.85 35.83
C GLU A 103 -4.68 -11.83 37.06
N ASN A 104 -4.99 -10.92 37.97
CA ASN A 104 -4.31 -10.70 39.24
C ASN A 104 -4.62 -11.88 40.18
N PRO A 105 -3.62 -12.54 40.81
CA PRO A 105 -3.90 -13.59 41.76
C PRO A 105 -4.30 -12.97 43.10
N HIS A 106 -5.48 -13.34 43.60
CA HIS A 106 -5.85 -13.21 45.01
C HIS A 106 -6.09 -14.59 45.61
#